data_AF-A0A524HF82-F1
#
_entry.id   AF-A0A524HF82-F1
#
_cell.length_a   1.000
_cell.length_b   1.000
_cell.length_c   1.000
_cell.angle_alpha   90.00
_cell.angle_beta   90.00
_cell.angle_gamma   90.00
#
_symmetry.space_group_name_H-M   'P 1'
#
loop_
_entity.id
_entity.type
_entity.pdbx_description
1 polymer ?
#
loop_
_entity_poly.entity_id
_entity_poly.type
_entity_poly.pdbx_seq_one_letter_code
_entity_poly.pdbx_strand_id
1 'polypeptide(L)'
;MSILVNHNTRLLVQGITGQEGLFHTEKMVKYGTKVVAGVTPGKGGEWVLNGKIPVFDSVKIARNATGANVSVIFVPARFAADSMFEAADAGMELIICITEGVPVADMMRVRNFTDQKDVRLVGPNCPGLLTPGQAKVGIIPGNIAIPGNIGVVSR
;
A
#
# COMPACT_ATOMS: atom_id res chain seq x y z
N MET A 1 -2.15 -13.17 -17.35
CA MET A 1 -2.80 -13.36 -16.05
C MET A 1 -1.87 -12.78 -15.00
N SER A 2 -2.32 -11.83 -14.19
CA SER A 2 -1.53 -11.22 -13.11
C SER A 2 -2.01 -11.72 -11.74
N ILE A 3 -1.15 -11.63 -10.73
CA ILE A 3 -1.48 -12.02 -9.35
C ILE A 3 -1.53 -10.77 -8.46
N LEU A 4 -2.51 -10.73 -7.56
CA LEU A 4 -2.71 -9.70 -6.52
C LEU A 4 -3.00 -8.27 -7.01
N VAL A 5 -2.17 -7.68 -7.88
CA VAL A 5 -2.29 -6.30 -8.37
C VAL A 5 -2.37 -6.23 -9.90
N ASN A 6 -3.23 -5.36 -10.42
CA ASN A 6 -3.55 -5.20 -11.84
C ASN A 6 -4.22 -3.83 -12.11
N HIS A 7 -4.72 -3.61 -13.32
CA HIS A 7 -5.40 -2.36 -13.71
C HIS A 7 -6.66 -2.01 -12.87
N ASN A 8 -7.30 -3.00 -12.23
CA ASN A 8 -8.48 -2.79 -11.39
C ASN A 8 -8.11 -2.42 -9.94
N THR A 9 -6.82 -2.46 -9.60
CA THR A 9 -6.32 -2.07 -8.28
C THR A 9 -6.60 -0.59 -8.00
N ARG A 10 -7.25 -0.31 -6.88
CA ARG A 10 -7.49 1.04 -6.37
C ARG A 10 -6.65 1.21 -5.12
N LEU A 11 -5.48 1.80 -5.28
CA LEU A 11 -4.44 1.84 -4.26
C LEU A 11 -4.65 3.01 -3.30
N LEU A 12 -4.59 2.72 -2.01
CA LEU A 12 -4.47 3.67 -0.92
C LEU A 12 -3.04 3.69 -0.37
N VAL A 13 -2.52 4.86 -0.04
CA VAL A 13 -1.17 5.03 0.53
C VAL A 13 -1.25 5.53 1.97
N GLN A 14 -0.86 4.69 2.93
CA GLN A 14 -0.71 5.09 4.33
C GLN A 14 0.66 5.75 4.54
N GLY A 15 0.67 6.95 5.12
CA GLY A 15 1.88 7.79 5.21
C GLY A 15 2.15 8.61 3.94
N ILE A 16 1.12 8.90 3.13
CA ILE A 16 1.26 9.57 1.83
C ILE A 16 1.94 10.94 1.90
N THR A 17 1.76 11.68 2.99
CA THR A 17 2.32 13.03 3.15
C THR A 17 3.76 13.03 3.68
N GLY A 18 4.29 11.84 4.05
CA GLY A 18 5.70 11.67 4.39
C GLY A 18 6.58 11.71 3.14
N GLN A 19 7.88 11.92 3.33
CA GLN A 19 8.85 12.03 2.23
C GLN A 19 8.83 10.81 1.29
N GLU A 20 9.00 9.61 1.84
CA GLU A 20 9.01 8.36 1.06
C GLU A 20 7.64 8.03 0.47
N GLY A 21 6.57 8.22 1.26
CA GLY A 21 5.20 7.99 0.81
C GLY A 21 4.86 8.86 -0.40
N LEU A 22 5.17 10.15 -0.36
CA LEU A 22 4.91 11.08 -1.46
C LEU A 22 5.75 10.75 -2.69
N PHE A 23 7.06 10.54 -2.51
CA PHE A 23 7.99 10.23 -3.58
C PHE A 23 7.63 8.95 -4.33
N HIS A 24 7.32 7.87 -3.60
CA HIS A 24 6.91 6.62 -4.23
C HIS A 24 5.50 6.69 -4.81
N THR A 25 4.59 7.48 -4.22
CA THR A 25 3.27 7.74 -4.81
C THR A 25 3.39 8.37 -6.19
N GLU A 26 4.22 9.40 -6.34
CA GLU A 26 4.44 10.03 -7.65
C GLU A 26 4.93 9.02 -8.69
N LYS A 27 5.87 8.15 -8.32
CA LYS A 27 6.38 7.09 -9.20
C LYS A 27 5.33 6.02 -9.53
N MET A 28 4.49 5.63 -8.58
CA MET A 28 3.39 4.68 -8.81
C MET A 28 2.36 5.27 -9.78
N VAL A 29 1.96 6.53 -9.58
CA VAL A 29 1.05 7.25 -10.48
C VAL A 29 1.66 7.39 -11.87
N LYS A 30 2.94 7.80 -11.97
CA LYS A 30 3.65 7.91 -13.25
C LYS A 30 3.74 6.58 -13.99
N TYR A 31 3.80 5.46 -13.27
CA TYR A 31 3.80 4.13 -13.86
C TYR A 31 2.41 3.69 -14.37
N GLY A 32 1.33 4.37 -13.95
CA GLY A 32 -0.05 4.05 -14.31
C GLY A 32 -0.84 3.33 -13.21
N THR A 33 -0.29 3.17 -12.01
CA THR A 33 -1.05 2.64 -10.87
C THR A 33 -2.13 3.63 -10.45
N LYS A 34 -3.37 3.16 -10.32
CA LYS A 34 -4.50 3.97 -9.88
C LYS A 34 -4.47 4.19 -8.37
N VAL A 35 -3.77 5.24 -7.94
CA VAL A 35 -3.79 5.72 -6.55
C VAL A 35 -5.03 6.59 -6.34
N VAL A 36 -5.90 6.18 -5.41
CA VAL A 36 -7.21 6.82 -5.20
C VAL A 36 -7.30 7.61 -3.90
N ALA A 37 -6.43 7.31 -2.93
CA ALA A 37 -6.45 7.95 -1.63
C ALA A 37 -5.08 7.89 -0.97
N GLY A 38 -4.85 8.78 -0.02
CA GLY A 38 -3.84 8.56 1.00
C GLY A 38 -4.36 8.82 2.40
N VAL A 39 -3.64 8.32 3.38
CA VAL A 39 -3.97 8.47 4.79
C VAL A 39 -2.80 9.08 5.53
N THR A 40 -3.08 10.12 6.30
CA THR A 40 -2.17 10.65 7.32
C THR A 40 -3.05 11.22 8.43
N PRO A 41 -3.09 10.59 9.62
CA PRO A 41 -3.89 11.09 10.73
C PRO A 41 -3.56 12.54 11.08
N GLY A 42 -4.59 13.37 11.23
CA GLY A 42 -4.48 14.81 11.49
C GLY A 42 -4.37 15.67 10.24
N LYS A 43 -4.38 15.08 9.04
CA LYS A 43 -4.31 15.78 7.74
C LYS A 43 -5.48 15.45 6.81
N GLY A 44 -6.58 14.90 7.34
CA GLY A 44 -7.79 14.68 6.57
C GLY A 44 -8.31 15.97 5.93
N GLY A 45 -8.71 15.89 4.66
CA GLY A 45 -9.17 17.03 3.87
C GLY A 45 -8.08 17.71 3.05
N GLU A 46 -6.81 17.41 3.29
CA GLU A 46 -5.71 17.82 2.41
C GLU A 46 -5.71 17.04 1.09
N TRP A 47 -4.90 17.52 0.15
CA TRP A 47 -4.68 16.87 -1.14
C TRP A 47 -3.20 16.86 -1.51
N VAL A 48 -2.73 15.75 -2.08
CA VAL A 48 -1.35 15.62 -2.60
C VAL A 48 -1.33 15.55 -4.12
N LEU A 49 -0.12 15.62 -4.70
CA LEU A 49 0.12 15.65 -6.14
C LEU A 49 -0.71 16.72 -6.87
N ASN A 50 -0.64 17.95 -6.36
CA ASN A 50 -1.33 19.13 -6.91
C ASN A 50 -2.85 18.94 -7.01
N GLY A 51 -3.47 18.45 -5.93
CA GLY A 51 -4.93 18.32 -5.86
C GLY A 51 -5.50 17.06 -6.50
N LYS A 52 -4.68 16.05 -6.81
CA LYS A 52 -5.14 14.84 -7.51
C LYS A 52 -5.58 13.72 -6.58
N ILE A 53 -4.97 13.61 -5.41
CA ILE A 53 -5.23 12.51 -4.47
C ILE A 53 -5.68 13.10 -3.12
N PRO A 54 -6.91 12.78 -2.67
CA PRO A 54 -7.40 13.23 -1.37
C PRO A 54 -6.71 12.50 -0.23
N VAL A 55 -6.47 13.21 0.86
CA VAL A 55 -5.92 12.69 2.11
C VAL A 55 -7.03 12.57 3.15
N PHE A 56 -7.02 11.45 3.88
CA PHE A 56 -7.99 11.15 4.94
C PHE A 56 -7.27 10.89 6.26
N ASP A 57 -8.01 11.02 7.37
CA ASP A 57 -7.48 10.70 8.70
C ASP A 57 -7.45 9.20 9.00
N SER A 58 -8.28 8.38 8.34
CA SER A 58 -8.32 6.93 8.53
C SER A 58 -8.55 6.15 7.25
N VAL A 59 -8.05 4.91 7.23
CA VAL A 59 -8.20 3.96 6.12
C VAL A 59 -9.67 3.61 5.90
N LYS A 60 -10.47 3.49 6.96
CA LYS A 60 -11.90 3.16 6.87
C LYS A 60 -12.68 4.24 6.11
N ILE A 61 -12.46 5.51 6.43
CA ILE A 61 -13.12 6.64 5.73
C ILE A 61 -12.66 6.67 4.27
N ALA A 62 -11.34 6.60 4.05
CA ALA A 62 -10.77 6.62 2.71
C ALA A 62 -11.30 5.49 1.82
N ARG A 63 -11.40 4.26 2.38
CA ARG A 63 -11.99 3.10 1.69
C ARG A 63 -13.43 3.38 1.29
N ASN A 64 -14.26 3.81 2.23
CA ASN A 64 -15.68 4.02 1.97
C ASN A 64 -15.90 5.10 0.91
N ALA A 65 -15.09 6.16 0.91
CA ALA A 65 -15.20 7.26 -0.05
C ALA A 65 -14.68 6.90 -1.45
N THR A 66 -13.65 6.06 -1.56
CA THR A 66 -12.92 5.84 -2.83
C THR A 66 -13.02 4.43 -3.39
N GLY A 67 -13.59 3.51 -2.60
CA GLY A 67 -13.63 2.09 -2.89
C GLY A 67 -12.25 1.42 -2.92
N ALA A 68 -11.21 2.03 -2.32
CA ALA A 68 -9.87 1.44 -2.28
C ALA A 68 -9.90 -0.02 -1.81
N ASN A 69 -9.11 -0.87 -2.46
CA ASN A 69 -9.05 -2.31 -2.15
C ASN A 69 -7.65 -2.81 -1.79
N VAL A 70 -6.62 -2.02 -2.08
CA VAL A 70 -5.23 -2.32 -1.73
C VAL A 70 -4.66 -1.15 -0.94
N SER A 71 -3.91 -1.45 0.13
CA SER A 71 -3.16 -0.47 0.90
C SER A 71 -1.66 -0.73 0.80
N VAL A 72 -0.87 0.31 0.55
CA VAL A 72 0.60 0.30 0.73
C VAL A 72 0.99 1.19 1.90
N ILE A 73 1.94 0.73 2.71
CA ILE A 73 2.35 1.37 3.97
C ILE A 73 3.78 1.90 3.86
N PHE A 74 3.92 3.22 4.04
CA PHE A 74 5.19 3.96 4.11
C PHE A 74 5.30 4.72 5.45
N VAL A 75 4.85 4.11 6.55
CA VAL A 75 4.92 4.71 7.89
C VAL A 75 6.18 4.24 8.63
N PRO A 76 6.70 4.99 9.60
CA PRO A 76 7.80 4.54 10.47
C PRO A 76 7.52 3.23 11.21
N ALA A 77 8.56 2.43 11.48
CA ALA A 77 8.45 1.09 12.08
C ALA A 77 7.56 1.02 13.33
N ARG A 78 7.70 1.98 14.24
CA ARG A 78 6.93 2.08 15.48
C ARG A 78 5.41 2.23 15.29
N PHE A 79 4.96 2.58 14.08
CA PHE A 79 3.54 2.75 13.73
C PHE A 79 3.05 1.71 12.71
N ALA A 80 3.95 0.93 12.11
CA ALA A 80 3.61 0.06 10.99
C ALA A 80 2.64 -1.06 11.38
N ALA A 81 2.77 -1.61 12.59
CA ALA A 81 1.84 -2.62 13.09
C ALA A 81 0.41 -2.07 13.21
N ASP A 82 0.26 -0.88 13.78
CA ASP A 82 -1.03 -0.21 13.92
C ASP A 82 -1.67 0.09 12.55
N SER A 83 -0.88 0.60 11.60
CA SER A 83 -1.32 0.78 10.20
C SER A 83 -1.74 -0.52 9.50
N MET A 84 -1.11 -1.66 9.84
CA MET A 84 -1.51 -2.97 9.32
C MET A 84 -2.83 -3.43 9.94
N PHE A 85 -3.02 -3.26 11.24
CA PHE A 85 -4.29 -3.54 11.91
C PHE A 85 -5.42 -2.67 11.36
N GLU A 86 -5.18 -1.36 11.19
CA GLU A 86 -6.16 -0.42 10.66
C GLU A 86 -6.62 -0.81 9.25
N ALA A 87 -5.68 -1.15 8.35
CA ALA A 87 -6.03 -1.56 7.00
C ALA A 87 -6.79 -2.90 6.96
N ALA A 88 -6.39 -3.85 7.80
CA ALA A 88 -7.07 -5.14 7.91
C ALA A 88 -8.49 -4.98 8.49
N ASP A 89 -8.68 -4.13 9.50
CA ASP A 89 -9.99 -3.88 10.10
C ASP A 89 -10.90 -3.05 9.18
N ALA A 90 -10.33 -2.09 8.45
CA ALA A 90 -11.03 -1.39 7.39
C ALA A 90 -11.45 -2.32 6.24
N GLY A 91 -10.94 -3.56 6.19
CA GLY A 91 -11.29 -4.62 5.25
C GLY A 91 -10.64 -4.47 3.87
N MET A 92 -9.43 -3.92 3.80
CA MET A 92 -8.60 -4.01 2.60
C MET A 92 -8.43 -5.48 2.18
N GLU A 93 -8.37 -5.76 0.89
CA GLU A 93 -8.18 -7.12 0.36
C GLU A 93 -6.68 -7.51 0.39
N LEU A 94 -5.81 -6.51 0.27
CA LEU A 94 -4.36 -6.67 0.22
C LEU A 94 -3.65 -5.49 0.91
N ILE A 95 -2.68 -5.82 1.76
CA ILE A 95 -1.81 -4.88 2.46
C ILE A 95 -0.38 -5.17 2.03
N ILE A 96 0.36 -4.12 1.65
CA ILE A 96 1.80 -4.19 1.35
C ILE A 96 2.52 -3.27 2.31
N CYS A 97 3.34 -3.84 3.20
CA CYS A 97 4.17 -3.08 4.12
C CYS A 97 5.61 -3.01 3.62
N ILE A 98 6.06 -1.80 3.29
CA ILE A 98 7.44 -1.55 2.83
C ILE A 98 8.38 -1.40 4.02
N THR A 99 7.88 -0.85 5.13
CA THR A 99 8.64 -0.45 6.31
C THR A 99 9.57 -1.55 6.83
N GLU A 100 10.84 -1.19 7.00
CA GLU A 100 11.85 -2.02 7.67
C GLU A 100 11.88 -1.75 9.18
N GLY A 101 12.36 -2.72 9.97
CA GLY A 101 12.60 -2.55 11.40
C GLY A 101 11.38 -2.75 12.30
N VAL A 102 10.27 -3.30 11.77
CA VAL A 102 9.10 -3.66 12.58
C VAL A 102 9.47 -4.79 13.55
N PRO A 103 9.22 -4.65 14.86
CA PRO A 103 9.52 -5.70 15.83
C PRO A 103 8.83 -7.02 15.48
N VAL A 104 9.54 -8.14 15.63
CA VAL A 104 9.00 -9.48 15.37
C VAL A 104 7.76 -9.76 16.22
N ALA A 105 7.76 -9.33 17.49
CA ALA A 105 6.61 -9.50 18.38
C ALA A 105 5.35 -8.80 17.86
N ASP A 106 5.48 -7.63 17.24
CA ASP A 106 4.36 -6.94 16.62
C ASP A 106 3.89 -7.67 15.37
N MET A 107 4.83 -8.17 14.54
CA MET A 107 4.47 -8.98 13.37
C MET A 107 3.77 -10.29 13.71
N MET A 108 4.10 -10.92 14.84
CA MET A 108 3.36 -12.09 15.32
C MET A 108 1.90 -11.75 15.64
N ARG A 109 1.65 -10.60 16.27
CA ARG A 109 0.29 -10.12 16.58
C ARG A 109 -0.47 -9.74 15.31
N VAL A 110 0.17 -9.00 14.39
CA VAL A 110 -0.39 -8.65 13.08
C VAL A 110 -0.78 -9.91 12.32
N ARG A 111 0.13 -10.90 12.24
CA ARG A 111 -0.13 -12.15 11.53
C ARG A 111 -1.36 -12.86 12.08
N ASN A 112 -1.42 -13.06 13.40
CA ASN A 112 -2.55 -13.71 14.06
C ASN A 112 -3.88 -12.98 13.80
N PHE A 113 -3.87 -11.64 13.78
CA PHE A 113 -5.06 -10.86 13.47
C PHE A 113 -5.47 -10.98 11.99
N THR A 114 -4.52 -10.91 11.06
CA THR A 114 -4.81 -11.01 9.62
C THR A 114 -5.31 -12.40 9.23
N ASP A 115 -4.86 -13.47 9.90
CA ASP A 115 -5.34 -14.84 9.64
C ASP A 115 -6.82 -15.03 10.01
N GLN A 116 -7.40 -14.12 10.80
CA GLN A 116 -8.83 -14.12 11.17
C GLN A 116 -9.69 -13.22 10.25
N LYS A 117 -9.09 -12.64 9.21
CA LYS A 117 -9.71 -11.68 8.30
C LYS A 117 -9.47 -12.15 6.85
N ASP A 118 -10.34 -11.75 5.92
CA ASP A 118 -10.13 -12.02 4.49
C ASP A 118 -9.21 -10.97 3.86
N VAL A 119 -7.95 -10.95 4.32
CA VAL A 119 -6.92 -10.00 3.88
C VAL A 119 -5.58 -10.70 3.67
N ARG A 120 -4.85 -10.29 2.65
CA ARG A 120 -3.47 -10.76 2.41
C ARG A 120 -2.48 -9.68 2.84
N LEU A 121 -1.38 -10.09 3.46
CA LEU A 121 -0.28 -9.21 3.85
C LEU A 121 1.01 -9.61 3.12
N VAL A 122 1.65 -8.66 2.44
CA VAL A 122 2.97 -8.78 1.83
C VAL A 122 3.94 -7.85 2.56
N GLY A 123 5.10 -8.38 2.96
CA GLY A 123 6.05 -7.70 3.83
C GLY A 123 5.90 -8.09 5.31
N PRO A 124 6.38 -7.27 6.26
CA PRO A 124 7.07 -5.99 6.09
C PRO A 124 8.46 -6.16 5.48
N ASN A 125 9.25 -5.09 5.43
CA ASN A 125 10.61 -5.09 4.88
C ASN A 125 10.68 -5.74 3.49
N CYS A 126 9.88 -5.23 2.56
CA CYS A 126 9.82 -5.76 1.20
C CYS A 126 9.79 -4.62 0.18
N PRO A 127 10.21 -4.85 -1.07
CA PRO A 127 10.16 -3.83 -2.10
C PRO A 127 8.74 -3.61 -2.66
N GLY A 128 7.79 -4.49 -2.32
CA GLY A 128 6.40 -4.45 -2.77
C GLY A 128 6.13 -5.38 -3.96
N LEU A 129 5.22 -4.98 -4.84
CA LEU A 129 4.73 -5.76 -5.97
C LEU A 129 4.82 -4.98 -7.29
N LEU A 130 5.12 -5.69 -8.36
CA LEU A 130 5.13 -5.17 -9.72
C LEU A 130 4.43 -6.18 -10.64
N THR A 131 3.35 -5.73 -11.26
CA THR A 131 2.76 -6.38 -12.44
C THR A 131 3.14 -5.52 -13.65
N PRO A 132 4.12 -5.95 -14.47
CA PRO A 132 4.65 -5.14 -15.57
C PRO A 132 3.56 -4.66 -16.52
N GLY A 133 3.58 -3.37 -16.83
CA GLY A 133 2.60 -2.72 -17.71
C GLY A 133 1.21 -2.50 -17.10
N GLN A 134 0.95 -2.94 -15.86
CA GLN A 134 -0.37 -2.80 -15.23
C GLN A 134 -0.35 -2.01 -13.93
N ALA A 135 0.47 -2.42 -12.97
CA ALA A 135 0.49 -1.83 -11.65
C ALA A 135 1.84 -2.01 -10.98
N LYS A 136 2.35 -0.93 -10.39
CA LYS A 136 3.48 -0.89 -9.49
C LYS A 136 2.99 -0.47 -8.10
N VAL A 137 3.29 -1.26 -7.07
CA VAL A 137 2.97 -0.94 -5.68
C VAL A 137 4.20 -1.12 -4.82
N GLY A 138 4.82 -0.03 -4.38
CA GLY A 138 6.08 -0.05 -3.63
C GLY A 138 7.25 0.57 -4.40
N ILE A 139 8.46 0.06 -4.16
CA ILE A 139 9.71 0.72 -4.52
C ILE A 139 10.44 0.10 -5.71
N ILE A 140 10.01 -1.08 -6.21
CA ILE A 140 10.60 -1.77 -7.37
C ILE A 140 10.67 -0.85 -8.61
N PRO A 141 11.83 -0.61 -9.26
CA PRO A 141 11.91 0.17 -10.50
C PRO A 141 10.95 -0.37 -11.58
N GLY A 142 10.17 0.49 -12.24
CA GLY A 142 9.14 0.03 -13.19
C GLY A 142 9.69 -0.32 -14.58
N ASN A 143 10.87 0.17 -14.92
CA ASN A 143 11.50 0.07 -16.25
C ASN A 143 12.41 -1.15 -16.43
N ILE A 144 12.57 -1.99 -15.39
CA ILE A 144 13.43 -3.18 -15.45
C ILE A 144 12.67 -4.46 -15.84
N ALA A 145 11.34 -4.38 -16.02
CA ALA A 145 10.50 -5.53 -16.32
C ALA A 145 9.50 -5.21 -17.43
N ILE A 146 9.22 -6.21 -18.26
CA ILE A 146 8.22 -6.18 -19.34
C ILE A 146 7.16 -7.26 -19.12
N PRO A 147 5.95 -7.11 -19.68
CA PRO A 147 4.93 -8.16 -19.62
C PRO A 147 5.43 -9.50 -20.18
N GLY A 148 5.12 -10.59 -19.49
CA GLY A 148 5.57 -11.94 -19.86
C GLY A 148 4.85 -13.03 -19.07
N ASN A 149 5.44 -14.22 -19.06
CA ASN A 149 4.89 -15.43 -18.45
C ASN A 149 5.71 -15.96 -17.24
N ILE A 150 6.67 -15.18 -16.73
CA ILE A 150 7.53 -15.54 -15.60
C ILE A 150 7.07 -14.81 -14.33
N GLY A 151 6.77 -15.57 -13.28
CA GLY A 151 6.55 -15.03 -11.93
C GLY A 151 7.85 -15.08 -11.12
N VAL A 152 8.10 -14.05 -10.30
CA VAL A 152 9.28 -13.96 -9.43
C VAL A 152 8.82 -13.73 -8.00
N VAL A 153 9.39 -14.51 -7.07
CA VAL A 153 9.22 -14.33 -5.62
C VAL A 153 10.62 -14.23 -5.01
N SER A 154 10.88 -13.15 -4.28
CA SER A 154 12.13 -12.94 -3.54
C SER A 154 11.79 -12.68 -2.08
N ARG A 155 12.70 -13.13 -1.20
CA ARG A 155 12.77 -12.66 0.18
C ARG A 155 13.44 -11.30 0.22
#